data_AF-A0A2B7X7W5-F1
#
_entry.id   AF-A0A2B7X7W5-F1
#
_cell.length_a   1.000
_cell.length_b   1.000
_cell.length_c   1.000
_cell.angle_alpha   90.00
_cell.angle_beta   90.00
_cell.angle_gamma   90.00
#
_symmetry.space_group_name_H-M   'P 1'
#
loop_
_entity.id
_entity.type
_entity.pdbx_description
1 polymer ?
#
loop_
_entity_poly.entity_id
_entity_poly.type
_entity_poly.pdbx_seq_one_letter_code
_entity_poly.pdbx_strand_id
1 'polypeptide(L)'
;MAHCELAMRPLSQCLRQTYRRSFAVVQLQSSRTLTSTTPAQEEAQAEPASPSFSQTPNPELVSSPRLERKLMRAGISPIGSRRRRAALQGSANIPFEQLPYQCFQEARNVLMEDREAKVKLIEAERAKIAKLRATDASEVTGGEDMKQKRLKSMENRIEVMKIYADINDPMVKKRFEDGLGDMNRPIYRYLANRKWREYRRPVLVQRITQMNVVPDVLPHADPTVDVKLYFGRRDIHPGDFVTTRVSADMPRLGIQSFEKGEKLVTIAFIDPDVPNAEADGFDYRCNFLAINIPISHVSTYVALDKLSESQVVLPWYPPYALKGSPYHRVSVFIMEQKDQAPLDRDAVAAKAEREGLRLRSLETRHQLKPIGAHLFRTKWDETTEAVMNERGIEGVDVEFRRKRVEPLPYKRRNPSSFR
;
A
#
# COMPACT_ATOMS: atom_id res chain seq x y z
N MET A 1 -46.91 -19.92 -16.52
CA MET A 1 -45.84 -20.56 -15.72
C MET A 1 -45.48 -19.65 -14.57
N ALA A 2 -45.36 -20.27 -13.42
CA ALA A 2 -45.29 -19.71 -12.08
C ALA A 2 -43.99 -18.95 -11.74
N HIS A 3 -44.15 -17.95 -10.86
CA HIS A 3 -43.29 -17.51 -9.75
C HIS A 3 -41.79 -17.27 -9.97
N CYS A 4 -41.34 -16.03 -9.75
CA CYS A 4 -40.16 -15.70 -8.92
C CYS A 4 -40.05 -14.18 -8.68
N GLU A 5 -40.83 -13.64 -7.75
CA GLU A 5 -40.53 -12.38 -7.07
C GLU A 5 -40.54 -12.65 -5.58
N LEU A 6 -39.37 -12.88 -4.95
CA LEU A 6 -39.22 -12.86 -3.50
C LEU A 6 -37.72 -12.85 -3.15
N ALA A 7 -37.16 -11.66 -2.83
CA ALA A 7 -35.94 -11.57 -2.02
C ALA A 7 -35.66 -10.14 -1.50
N MET A 8 -36.55 -9.57 -0.68
CA MET A 8 -36.18 -8.43 0.20
C MET A 8 -36.92 -8.48 1.54
N ARG A 9 -36.25 -9.06 2.56
CA ARG A 9 -36.24 -8.72 4.03
C ARG A 9 -37.57 -8.79 4.82
N PRO A 10 -37.56 -9.33 6.07
CA PRO A 10 -36.86 -8.69 7.20
C PRO A 10 -36.15 -9.65 8.18
N LEU A 11 -34.81 -9.52 8.26
CA LEU A 11 -33.99 -10.01 9.38
C LEU A 11 -33.96 -8.97 10.51
N SER A 12 -35.11 -8.70 11.13
CA SER A 12 -35.21 -7.74 12.23
C SER A 12 -36.25 -8.14 13.27
N GLN A 13 -36.27 -9.41 13.69
CA GLN A 13 -37.19 -9.86 14.74
C GLN A 13 -36.66 -10.97 15.69
N CYS A 14 -35.33 -11.15 15.80
CA CYS A 14 -34.74 -12.15 16.71
C CYS A 14 -33.73 -11.60 17.74
N LEU A 15 -33.85 -10.32 18.16
CA LEU A 15 -32.99 -9.73 19.22
C LEU A 15 -33.77 -9.05 20.36
N ARG A 16 -34.97 -9.55 20.69
CA ARG A 16 -35.79 -9.00 21.81
C ARG A 16 -36.29 -10.02 22.84
N GLN A 17 -35.79 -11.26 22.84
CA GLN A 17 -36.26 -12.29 23.78
C GLN A 17 -35.13 -13.02 24.52
N THR A 18 -34.22 -12.32 25.19
CA THR A 18 -33.34 -12.94 26.20
C THR A 18 -32.87 -11.94 27.27
N TYR A 19 -33.74 -11.09 27.82
CA TYR A 19 -33.43 -10.33 29.05
C TYR A 19 -34.69 -10.10 29.90
N ARG A 20 -35.32 -11.18 30.36
CA ARG A 20 -36.20 -11.16 31.54
C ARG A 20 -36.17 -12.52 32.25
N ARG A 21 -35.18 -12.70 33.12
CA ARG A 21 -35.33 -13.58 34.29
C ARG A 21 -34.93 -12.79 35.52
N SER A 22 -35.98 -12.47 36.27
CA SER A 22 -36.03 -11.88 37.59
C SER A 22 -35.23 -12.70 38.60
N PHE A 23 -34.44 -12.01 39.41
CA PHE A 23 -33.79 -12.56 40.60
C PHE A 23 -34.85 -12.82 41.69
N ALA A 24 -34.84 -14.02 42.27
CA ALA A 24 -35.62 -14.37 43.44
C ALA A 24 -34.92 -13.84 44.70
N VAL A 25 -35.66 -13.04 45.46
CA VAL A 25 -35.30 -12.54 46.79
C VAL A 25 -35.42 -13.68 47.79
N VAL A 26 -34.34 -13.98 48.51
CA VAL A 26 -34.41 -14.75 49.76
C VAL A 26 -33.80 -13.88 50.86
N GLN A 27 -34.68 -13.47 51.78
CA GLN A 27 -34.34 -12.77 53.01
C GLN A 27 -33.68 -13.74 53.98
N LEU A 28 -32.55 -13.34 54.57
CA LEU A 28 -32.03 -13.91 55.80
C LEU A 28 -31.67 -12.76 56.74
N GLN A 29 -32.49 -12.66 57.79
CA GLN A 29 -32.32 -11.75 58.92
C GLN A 29 -31.13 -12.21 59.76
N SER A 30 -30.23 -11.29 60.10
CA SER A 30 -29.40 -11.42 61.29
C SER A 30 -29.09 -10.03 61.83
N SER A 31 -29.85 -9.66 62.85
CA SER A 31 -29.63 -8.50 63.70
C SER A 31 -28.50 -8.80 64.69
N ARG A 32 -27.39 -8.06 64.60
CA ARG A 32 -26.49 -7.83 65.72
C ARG A 32 -26.15 -6.36 65.83
N THR A 33 -26.53 -5.79 66.96
CA THR A 33 -26.22 -4.45 67.44
C THR A 33 -24.79 -4.38 67.93
N LEU A 34 -24.01 -3.44 67.40
CA LEU A 34 -22.77 -2.97 68.02
C LEU A 34 -22.70 -1.44 67.89
N THR A 35 -22.74 -0.79 69.04
CA THR A 35 -22.54 0.64 69.29
C THR A 35 -21.10 1.04 68.92
N SER A 36 -20.93 2.07 68.08
CA SER A 36 -19.63 2.68 67.80
C SER A 36 -19.47 3.98 68.59
N THR A 37 -18.60 3.95 69.59
CA THR A 37 -17.96 5.14 70.16
C THR A 37 -16.95 5.69 69.16
N THR A 38 -16.96 7.00 68.98
CA THR A 38 -15.98 7.75 68.19
C THR A 38 -14.61 7.76 68.87
N PRO A 39 -13.51 7.59 68.11
CA PRO A 39 -12.27 8.27 68.42
C PRO A 39 -11.91 9.30 67.34
N ALA A 40 -11.12 10.25 67.79
CA ALA A 40 -10.75 11.51 67.19
C ALA A 40 -10.06 11.41 65.83
N GLN A 41 -10.21 12.50 65.06
CA GLN A 41 -9.45 12.81 63.87
C GLN A 41 -7.95 12.80 64.17
N GLU A 42 -7.20 11.95 63.47
CA GLU A 42 -5.82 12.24 63.11
C GLU A 42 -5.82 12.84 61.70
N GLU A 43 -5.30 14.06 61.61
CA GLU A 43 -5.10 14.79 60.36
C GLU A 43 -4.06 14.07 59.49
N ALA A 44 -4.53 13.22 58.59
CA ALA A 44 -3.74 12.83 57.43
C ALA A 44 -3.72 14.02 56.45
N GLN A 45 -2.54 14.60 56.26
CA GLN A 45 -2.27 15.59 55.22
C GLN A 45 -2.72 15.04 53.86
N ALA A 46 -3.80 15.60 53.32
CA ALA A 46 -4.30 15.25 52.01
C ALA A 46 -3.38 15.83 50.93
N GLU A 47 -2.78 14.96 50.12
CA GLU A 47 -2.26 15.36 48.81
C GLU A 47 -3.38 16.03 47.98
N PRO A 48 -3.09 17.05 47.15
CA PRO A 48 -4.10 17.75 46.38
C PRO A 48 -4.84 16.77 45.46
N ALA A 49 -6.16 16.67 45.64
CA ALA A 49 -7.03 15.80 44.88
C ALA A 49 -6.84 16.01 43.36
N SER A 50 -6.31 15.00 42.69
CA SER A 50 -6.24 14.96 41.23
C SER A 50 -7.65 15.14 40.65
N PRO A 51 -7.82 15.92 39.56
CA PRO A 51 -9.13 16.18 38.99
C PRO A 51 -9.80 14.85 38.63
N SER A 52 -11.06 14.70 39.04
CA SER A 52 -11.80 13.46 38.85
C SER A 52 -11.77 13.02 37.37
N PHE A 53 -11.60 11.73 37.12
CA PHE A 53 -11.53 11.13 35.77
C PHE A 53 -12.72 11.49 34.86
N SER A 54 -13.86 11.89 35.45
CA SER A 54 -15.05 12.36 34.75
C SER A 54 -14.94 13.83 34.28
N GLN A 55 -14.20 14.67 35.01
CA GLN A 55 -13.98 16.07 34.69
C GLN A 55 -12.95 16.23 33.58
N THR A 56 -11.78 15.58 33.72
CA THR A 56 -10.71 15.55 32.70
C THR A 56 -10.40 14.11 32.28
N PRO A 57 -11.07 13.60 31.23
CA PRO A 57 -10.90 12.22 30.79
C PRO A 57 -9.48 11.97 30.22
N ASN A 58 -8.76 10.98 30.73
CA ASN A 58 -7.43 10.60 30.22
C ASN A 58 -7.52 9.86 28.87
N PRO A 59 -6.84 10.30 27.81
CA PRO A 59 -6.97 9.73 26.46
C PRO A 59 -6.55 8.25 26.37
N GLU A 60 -5.69 7.79 27.28
CA GLU A 60 -5.19 6.41 27.33
C GLU A 60 -6.11 5.42 28.03
N LEU A 61 -7.02 5.89 28.88
CA LEU A 61 -7.82 5.03 29.77
C LEU A 61 -9.32 5.17 29.52
N VAL A 62 -9.77 6.25 28.89
CA VAL A 62 -11.19 6.46 28.60
C VAL A 62 -11.75 5.29 27.80
N SER A 63 -12.79 4.63 28.29
CA SER A 63 -13.42 3.49 27.60
C SER A 63 -14.89 3.75 27.26
N SER A 64 -15.54 4.68 27.96
CA SER A 64 -16.97 4.96 27.79
C SER A 64 -17.25 5.88 26.58
N PRO A 65 -18.25 5.55 25.73
CA PRO A 65 -18.56 6.34 24.52
C PRO A 65 -18.97 7.80 24.80
N ARG A 66 -19.47 8.09 26.01
CA ARG A 66 -19.83 9.45 26.43
C ARG A 66 -18.59 10.28 26.73
N LEU A 67 -17.63 9.73 27.48
CA LEU A 67 -16.37 10.41 27.79
C LEU A 67 -15.48 10.56 26.56
N GLU A 68 -15.50 9.60 25.63
CA GLU A 68 -14.81 9.74 24.34
C GLU A 68 -15.34 10.93 23.53
N ARG A 69 -16.67 11.09 23.44
CA ARG A 69 -17.25 12.23 22.74
C ARG A 69 -16.86 13.55 23.40
N LYS A 70 -16.77 13.60 24.72
CA LYS A 70 -16.28 14.77 25.46
C LYS A 70 -14.81 15.06 25.15
N LEU A 71 -13.97 14.02 25.10
CA LEU A 71 -12.54 14.11 24.78
C LEU A 71 -12.31 14.57 23.33
N MET A 72 -13.05 14.01 22.37
CA MET A 72 -13.03 14.42 20.96
C MET A 72 -13.51 15.86 20.76
N ARG A 73 -14.50 16.33 21.53
CA ARG A 73 -14.92 17.75 21.51
C ARG A 73 -13.84 18.69 22.03
N ALA A 74 -12.99 18.21 22.95
CA ALA A 74 -11.81 18.94 23.41
C ALA A 74 -10.64 18.88 22.41
N GLY A 75 -10.82 18.29 21.22
CA GLY A 75 -9.81 18.18 20.17
C GLY A 75 -8.76 17.07 20.39
N ILE A 76 -8.84 16.33 21.49
CA ILE A 76 -7.94 15.23 21.79
C ILE A 76 -8.57 13.95 21.22
N SER A 77 -7.78 13.08 20.58
CA SER A 77 -8.26 11.77 20.13
C SER A 77 -7.86 10.67 21.12
N PRO A 78 -8.74 9.70 21.41
CA PRO A 78 -8.39 8.61 22.30
C PRO A 78 -7.31 7.70 21.69
N ILE A 79 -6.43 7.17 22.54
CA ILE A 79 -5.28 6.39 22.09
C ILE A 79 -5.64 4.90 21.97
N GLY A 80 -5.62 4.41 20.73
CA GLY A 80 -5.89 3.00 20.40
C GLY A 80 -7.35 2.59 20.57
N SER A 81 -7.60 1.29 20.50
CA SER A 81 -8.96 0.73 20.54
C SER A 81 -9.60 0.87 21.93
N ARG A 82 -10.94 0.89 21.99
CA ARG A 82 -11.71 0.86 23.26
C ARG A 82 -11.32 -0.33 24.13
N ARG A 83 -11.12 -1.50 23.50
CA ARG A 83 -10.70 -2.73 24.18
C ARG A 83 -9.36 -2.56 24.88
N ARG A 84 -8.37 -1.96 24.22
CA ARG A 84 -7.05 -1.67 24.83
C ARG A 84 -7.22 -0.81 26.07
N ARG A 85 -7.98 0.29 25.96
CA ARG A 85 -8.19 1.25 27.07
C ARG A 85 -8.91 0.60 28.25
N ALA A 86 -9.95 -0.19 28.01
CA ALA A 86 -10.65 -0.96 29.05
C ALA A 86 -9.73 -2.00 29.72
N ALA A 87 -8.89 -2.71 28.95
CA ALA A 87 -7.93 -3.66 29.51
C ALA A 87 -6.87 -2.97 30.38
N LEU A 88 -6.39 -1.78 29.99
CA LEU A 88 -5.44 -0.99 30.79
C LEU A 88 -6.04 -0.52 32.12
N GLN A 89 -7.34 -0.23 32.18
CA GLN A 89 -8.00 0.14 33.43
C GLN A 89 -8.05 -1.01 34.44
N GLY A 90 -8.15 -2.27 33.98
CA GLY A 90 -8.35 -3.44 34.84
C GLY A 90 -7.15 -4.37 34.96
N SER A 91 -6.01 -4.07 34.33
CA SER A 91 -4.83 -4.93 34.33
C SER A 91 -3.67 -4.32 35.11
N ALA A 92 -2.77 -5.18 35.59
CA ALA A 92 -1.62 -4.81 36.41
C ALA A 92 -0.48 -4.09 35.63
N ASN A 93 -0.73 -3.63 34.39
CA ASN A 93 0.25 -2.92 33.53
C ASN A 93 1.61 -3.63 33.38
N ILE A 94 1.62 -4.96 33.35
CA ILE A 94 2.83 -5.77 33.14
C ILE A 94 3.25 -5.70 31.66
N PRO A 95 4.54 -5.49 31.33
CA PRO A 95 5.03 -5.58 29.96
C PRO A 95 4.71 -6.93 29.32
N PHE A 96 4.41 -6.93 28.01
CA PHE A 96 4.01 -8.14 27.29
C PHE A 96 5.04 -9.29 27.40
N GLU A 97 6.32 -8.96 27.41
CA GLU A 97 7.40 -9.95 27.53
C GLU A 97 7.51 -10.57 28.93
N GLN A 98 6.98 -9.92 29.95
CA GLN A 98 7.07 -10.32 31.36
C GLN A 98 5.80 -11.01 31.86
N LEU A 99 4.88 -11.37 30.96
CA LEU A 99 3.67 -12.09 31.33
C LEU A 99 4.04 -13.47 31.92
N PRO A 100 3.54 -13.83 33.13
CA PRO A 100 3.99 -15.01 33.86
C PRO A 100 3.31 -16.30 33.36
N TYR A 101 3.35 -16.54 32.06
CA TYR A 101 2.91 -17.80 31.45
C TYR A 101 4.12 -18.70 31.21
N GLN A 102 4.12 -19.89 31.82
CA GLN A 102 5.26 -20.82 31.79
C GLN A 102 5.76 -21.10 30.37
N CYS A 103 4.90 -21.65 29.50
CA CYS A 103 5.27 -22.01 28.13
C CYS A 103 5.74 -20.79 27.32
N PHE A 104 5.17 -19.61 27.56
CA PHE A 104 5.59 -18.37 26.90
C PHE A 104 7.01 -17.96 27.31
N GLN A 105 7.34 -18.05 28.61
CA GLN A 105 8.67 -17.72 29.12
C GLN A 105 9.72 -18.75 28.67
N GLU A 106 9.39 -20.05 28.72
CA GLU A 106 10.27 -21.10 28.21
C GLU A 106 10.55 -20.92 26.71
N ALA A 107 9.51 -20.68 25.90
CA ALA A 107 9.69 -20.41 24.47
C ALA A 107 10.54 -19.14 24.23
N ARG A 108 10.33 -18.09 25.03
CA ARG A 108 11.14 -16.86 24.94
C ARG A 108 12.60 -17.13 25.25
N ASN A 109 12.92 -17.97 26.23
CA ASN A 109 14.30 -18.36 26.54
C ASN A 109 14.97 -19.03 25.33
N VAL A 110 14.29 -19.98 24.69
CA VAL A 110 14.79 -20.64 23.46
C VAL A 110 15.06 -19.62 22.34
N LEU A 111 14.17 -18.64 22.16
CA LEU A 111 14.33 -17.59 21.16
C LEU A 111 15.49 -16.63 21.49
N MET A 112 15.72 -16.33 22.77
CA MET A 112 16.85 -15.51 23.21
C MET A 112 18.18 -16.22 22.92
N GLU A 113 18.29 -17.52 23.23
CA GLU A 113 19.47 -18.33 22.94
C GLU A 113 19.78 -18.40 21.43
N ASP A 114 18.76 -18.66 20.58
CA ASP A 114 18.94 -18.67 19.13
C ASP A 114 19.39 -17.29 18.62
N ARG A 115 18.78 -16.22 19.13
CA ARG A 115 19.15 -14.84 18.77
C ARG A 115 20.60 -14.54 19.14
N GLU A 116 21.05 -14.91 20.34
CA GLU A 116 22.45 -14.74 20.75
C GLU A 116 23.41 -15.50 19.84
N ALA A 117 23.05 -16.73 19.44
CA ALA A 117 23.82 -17.49 18.47
C ALA A 117 23.90 -16.76 17.10
N LYS A 118 22.79 -16.17 16.61
CA LYS A 118 22.81 -15.38 15.37
C LYS A 118 23.66 -14.11 15.51
N VAL A 119 23.63 -13.43 16.65
CA VAL A 119 24.44 -12.23 16.90
C VAL A 119 25.93 -12.58 16.87
N LYS A 120 26.34 -13.67 17.53
CA LYS A 120 27.73 -14.17 17.45
C LYS A 120 28.17 -14.47 16.02
N LEU A 121 27.29 -15.07 15.21
CA LEU A 121 27.57 -15.32 13.78
C LEU A 121 27.70 -14.02 12.99
N ILE A 122 26.86 -13.01 13.27
CA ILE A 122 26.96 -11.68 12.64
C ILE A 122 28.30 -11.02 12.97
N GLU A 123 28.74 -11.09 14.22
CA GLU A 123 30.04 -10.54 14.66
C GLU A 123 31.21 -11.25 13.98
N ALA A 124 31.17 -12.58 13.90
CA ALA A 124 32.17 -13.37 13.20
C ALA A 124 32.24 -13.00 11.70
N GLU A 125 31.11 -12.87 11.02
CA GLU A 125 31.07 -12.44 9.61
C GLU A 125 31.55 -10.99 9.44
N ARG A 126 31.19 -10.07 10.35
CA ARG A 126 31.72 -8.70 10.34
C ARG A 126 33.24 -8.66 10.47
N ALA A 127 33.81 -9.48 11.36
CA ALA A 127 35.25 -9.58 11.52
C ALA A 127 35.92 -10.11 10.24
N LYS A 128 35.31 -11.10 9.56
CA LYS A 128 35.81 -11.59 8.27
C LYS A 128 35.73 -10.52 7.17
N ILE A 129 34.65 -9.74 7.11
CA ILE A 129 34.52 -8.63 6.15
C ILE A 129 35.59 -7.58 6.42
N ALA A 130 35.81 -7.21 7.69
CA ALA A 130 36.84 -6.24 8.06
C ALA A 130 38.23 -6.70 7.62
N LYS A 131 38.57 -7.98 7.83
CA LYS A 131 39.82 -8.58 7.35
C LYS A 131 39.92 -8.53 5.82
N LEU A 132 38.88 -8.96 5.11
CA LEU A 132 38.87 -8.99 3.64
C LEU A 132 38.95 -7.58 3.02
N ARG A 133 38.39 -6.55 3.68
CA ARG A 133 38.53 -5.15 3.24
C ARG A 133 39.96 -4.65 3.38
N ALA A 134 40.65 -5.04 4.44
CA ALA A 134 42.05 -4.66 4.71
C ALA A 134 43.07 -5.39 3.84
N THR A 135 42.75 -6.60 3.34
CA THR A 135 43.59 -7.35 2.39
C THR A 135 43.65 -6.66 1.04
N ASP A 136 44.84 -6.56 0.44
CA ASP A 136 45.00 -5.96 -0.89
C ASP A 136 44.41 -6.83 -2.01
N ALA A 137 43.97 -6.19 -3.09
CA ALA A 137 43.29 -6.84 -4.21
C ALA A 137 44.18 -7.87 -4.93
N SER A 138 45.50 -7.65 -4.93
CA SER A 138 46.50 -8.51 -5.56
C SER A 138 46.68 -9.85 -4.84
N GLU A 139 46.42 -9.90 -3.54
CA GLU A 139 46.53 -11.12 -2.74
C GLU A 139 45.29 -12.02 -2.90
N VAL A 140 44.18 -11.46 -3.40
CA VAL A 140 42.94 -12.20 -3.64
C VAL A 140 43.00 -12.86 -5.02
N THR A 141 42.80 -14.19 -5.04
CA THR A 141 42.72 -14.95 -6.28
C THR A 141 41.56 -14.44 -7.15
N GLY A 142 41.89 -13.89 -8.32
CA GLY A 142 40.92 -13.27 -9.22
C GLY A 142 40.72 -11.76 -9.05
N GLY A 143 41.61 -11.10 -8.31
CA GLY A 143 41.73 -9.64 -8.26
C GLY A 143 40.55 -8.92 -7.60
N GLU A 144 40.37 -7.66 -7.99
CA GLU A 144 39.38 -6.76 -7.38
C GLU A 144 37.93 -7.21 -7.58
N ASP A 145 37.59 -7.71 -8.77
CA ASP A 145 36.23 -8.17 -9.06
C ASP A 145 35.77 -9.32 -8.14
N MET A 146 36.67 -10.27 -7.87
CA MET A 146 36.37 -11.39 -6.98
C MET A 146 36.30 -10.93 -5.51
N LYS A 147 37.16 -10.00 -5.10
CA LYS A 147 37.09 -9.36 -3.78
C LYS A 147 35.74 -8.67 -3.58
N GLN A 148 35.29 -7.87 -4.54
CA GLN A 148 34.00 -7.16 -4.50
C GLN A 148 32.80 -8.12 -4.47
N LYS A 149 32.81 -9.18 -5.31
CA LYS A 149 31.77 -10.21 -5.28
C LYS A 149 31.68 -10.92 -3.93
N ARG A 150 32.83 -11.26 -3.33
CA ARG A 150 32.90 -11.91 -2.02
C ARG A 150 32.39 -10.98 -0.91
N LEU A 151 32.80 -9.71 -0.92
CA LEU A 151 32.29 -8.70 0.01
C LEU A 151 30.77 -8.58 -0.09
N LYS A 152 30.22 -8.42 -1.29
CA LYS A 152 28.77 -8.34 -1.54
C LYS A 152 28.02 -9.58 -1.03
N SER A 153 28.57 -10.78 -1.26
CA SER A 153 27.98 -12.03 -0.75
C SER A 153 27.94 -12.07 0.78
N MET A 154 29.04 -11.69 1.44
CA MET A 154 29.12 -11.65 2.91
C MET A 154 28.21 -10.57 3.52
N GLU A 155 28.11 -9.41 2.88
CA GLU A 155 27.19 -8.34 3.28
C GLU A 155 25.73 -8.80 3.19
N ASN A 156 25.34 -9.41 2.08
CA ASN A 156 24.00 -9.99 1.91
C ASN A 156 23.71 -11.05 2.98
N ARG A 157 24.70 -11.90 3.29
CA ARG A 157 24.57 -12.89 4.37
C ARG A 157 24.30 -12.22 5.72
N ILE A 158 25.00 -11.14 6.05
CA ILE A 158 24.75 -10.37 7.27
C ILE A 158 23.33 -9.79 7.28
N GLU A 159 22.84 -9.25 6.16
CA GLU A 159 21.47 -8.72 6.07
C GLU A 159 20.43 -9.80 6.34
N VAL A 160 20.60 -10.98 5.76
CA VAL A 160 19.74 -12.15 6.01
C VAL A 160 19.82 -12.61 7.46
N MET A 161 21.02 -12.67 8.05
CA MET A 161 21.19 -13.06 9.46
C MET A 161 20.55 -12.06 10.43
N LYS A 162 20.59 -10.76 10.14
CA LYS A 162 19.87 -9.73 10.91
C LYS A 162 18.36 -9.96 10.90
N ILE A 163 17.82 -10.40 9.77
CA ILE A 163 16.39 -10.74 9.67
C ILE A 163 16.10 -11.95 10.56
N TYR A 164 16.86 -13.02 10.46
CA TYR A 164 16.63 -14.23 11.26
C TYR A 164 16.82 -14.03 12.77
N ALA A 165 17.67 -13.10 13.19
CA ALA A 165 17.83 -12.77 14.59
C ALA A 165 16.56 -12.16 15.22
N ASP A 166 15.78 -11.41 14.44
CA ASP A 166 14.62 -10.64 14.96
C ASP A 166 13.27 -11.17 14.44
N ILE A 167 13.24 -12.16 13.52
CA ILE A 167 12.00 -12.64 12.87
C ILE A 167 11.02 -13.29 13.85
N ASN A 168 11.55 -13.93 14.89
CA ASN A 168 10.76 -14.64 15.90
C ASN A 168 10.43 -13.76 17.11
N ASP A 169 10.86 -12.48 17.14
CA ASP A 169 10.54 -11.57 18.24
C ASP A 169 9.04 -11.18 18.19
N PRO A 170 8.25 -11.52 19.23
CA PRO A 170 6.84 -11.16 19.31
C PRO A 170 6.58 -9.65 19.24
N MET A 171 7.47 -8.83 19.80
CA MET A 171 7.34 -7.38 19.80
C MET A 171 7.59 -6.77 18.43
N VAL A 172 8.51 -7.36 17.65
CA VAL A 172 8.72 -6.98 16.25
C VAL A 172 7.47 -7.27 15.43
N LYS A 173 6.89 -8.47 15.56
CA LYS A 173 5.65 -8.85 14.88
C LYS A 173 4.51 -7.89 15.24
N LYS A 174 4.30 -7.62 16.53
CA LYS A 174 3.28 -6.68 17.01
C LYS A 174 3.48 -5.28 16.41
N ARG A 175 4.68 -4.71 16.48
CA ARG A 175 4.98 -3.37 15.92
C ARG A 175 4.73 -3.32 14.41
N PHE A 176 5.05 -4.39 13.69
CA PHE A 176 4.78 -4.49 12.25
C PHE A 176 3.27 -4.52 11.96
N GLU A 177 2.51 -5.33 12.68
CA GLU A 177 1.06 -5.45 12.51
C GLU A 177 0.32 -4.16 12.90
N ASP A 178 0.81 -3.45 13.90
CA ASP A 178 0.32 -2.13 14.34
C ASP A 178 0.69 -1.00 13.35
N GLY A 179 1.55 -1.26 12.35
CA GLY A 179 2.01 -0.26 11.38
C GLY A 179 3.07 0.71 11.91
N LEU A 180 3.69 0.41 13.05
CA LEU A 180 4.73 1.20 13.73
C LEU A 180 6.15 0.66 13.45
N GLY A 181 6.30 -0.18 12.43
CA GLY A 181 7.58 -0.76 12.05
C GLY A 181 8.51 0.26 11.39
N ASP A 182 9.76 0.31 11.83
CA ASP A 182 10.78 1.18 11.26
C ASP A 182 11.40 0.55 10.00
N MET A 183 11.06 1.09 8.82
CA MET A 183 11.57 0.56 7.54
C MET A 183 13.09 0.66 7.38
N ASN A 184 13.82 1.39 8.24
CA ASN A 184 15.29 1.34 8.24
C ASN A 184 15.84 -0.02 8.69
N ARG A 185 15.09 -0.76 9.51
CA ARG A 185 15.49 -2.11 9.94
C ARG A 185 15.14 -3.14 8.86
N PRO A 186 16.06 -4.06 8.51
CA PRO A 186 15.82 -5.08 7.49
C PRO A 186 14.60 -5.96 7.75
N ILE A 187 14.32 -6.27 9.02
CA ILE A 187 13.20 -7.14 9.40
C ILE A 187 11.85 -6.57 8.99
N TYR A 188 11.60 -5.27 9.18
CA TYR A 188 10.32 -4.67 8.81
C TYR A 188 10.14 -4.59 7.29
N ARG A 189 11.22 -4.32 6.53
CA ARG A 189 11.17 -4.39 5.07
C ARG A 189 10.90 -5.81 4.58
N TYR A 190 11.53 -6.80 5.19
CA TYR A 190 11.31 -8.21 4.87
C TYR A 190 9.86 -8.64 5.14
N LEU A 191 9.30 -8.30 6.31
CA LEU A 191 7.91 -8.60 6.66
C LEU A 191 6.93 -7.88 5.73
N ALA A 192 7.21 -6.63 5.37
CA ALA A 192 6.41 -5.86 4.41
C ALA A 192 6.42 -6.51 3.01
N ASN A 193 7.61 -6.89 2.53
CA ASN A 193 7.77 -7.56 1.24
C ASN A 193 7.03 -8.90 1.22
N ARG A 194 7.16 -9.70 2.30
CA ARG A 194 6.45 -10.98 2.44
C ARG A 194 4.92 -10.79 2.38
N LYS A 195 4.38 -9.87 3.19
CA LYS A 195 2.94 -9.56 3.21
C LYS A 195 2.44 -9.07 1.85
N TRP A 196 3.22 -8.26 1.15
CA TRP A 196 2.89 -7.78 -0.18
C TRP A 196 2.89 -8.90 -1.23
N ARG A 197 3.91 -9.77 -1.21
CA ARG A 197 4.04 -10.93 -2.10
C ARG A 197 2.95 -11.98 -1.90
N GLU A 198 2.43 -12.10 -0.68
CA GLU A 198 1.39 -13.06 -0.35
C GLU A 198 0.04 -12.74 -1.01
N TYR A 199 -0.33 -11.45 -1.13
CA TYR A 199 -1.66 -11.07 -1.61
C TYR A 199 -1.64 -9.99 -2.69
N ARG A 200 -1.08 -8.81 -2.38
CA ARG A 200 -1.23 -7.61 -3.24
C ARG A 200 -0.46 -7.72 -4.56
N ARG A 201 0.75 -8.29 -4.54
CA ARG A 201 1.52 -8.54 -5.78
C ARG A 201 0.80 -9.54 -6.71
N PRO A 202 0.32 -10.72 -6.26
CA PRO A 202 -0.48 -11.60 -7.10
C PRO A 202 -1.71 -10.92 -7.72
N VAL A 203 -2.44 -10.11 -6.96
CA VAL A 203 -3.59 -9.33 -7.49
C VAL A 203 -3.13 -8.35 -8.57
N LEU A 204 -2.03 -7.62 -8.34
CA LEU A 204 -1.48 -6.69 -9.32
C LEU A 204 -1.04 -7.41 -10.61
N VAL A 205 -0.26 -8.49 -10.48
CA VAL A 205 0.21 -9.28 -11.62
C VAL A 205 -0.96 -9.87 -12.38
N GLN A 206 -1.97 -10.41 -11.68
CA GLN A 206 -3.20 -10.89 -12.29
C GLN A 206 -3.87 -9.80 -13.14
N ARG A 207 -3.96 -8.56 -12.64
CA ARG A 207 -4.59 -7.45 -13.36
C ARG A 207 -3.78 -6.99 -14.57
N ILE A 208 -2.45 -6.91 -14.43
CA ILE A 208 -1.53 -6.57 -15.54
C ILE A 208 -1.68 -7.60 -16.67
N THR A 209 -1.71 -8.89 -16.35
CA THR A 209 -1.85 -9.98 -17.34
C THR A 209 -3.26 -10.04 -17.93
N GLN A 210 -4.31 -10.01 -17.11
CA GLN A 210 -5.70 -10.09 -17.59
C GLN A 210 -6.08 -8.92 -18.48
N MET A 211 -5.55 -7.74 -18.18
CA MET A 211 -5.81 -6.53 -18.96
C MET A 211 -4.73 -6.29 -20.00
N ASN A 212 -3.91 -7.29 -20.37
CA ASN A 212 -2.88 -7.22 -21.43
C ASN A 212 -1.94 -6.00 -21.37
N VAL A 213 -1.75 -5.39 -20.20
CA VAL A 213 -0.81 -4.27 -20.04
C VAL A 213 0.61 -4.74 -20.36
N VAL A 214 0.91 -5.98 -20.00
CA VAL A 214 1.98 -6.79 -20.60
C VAL A 214 1.28 -7.77 -21.56
N PRO A 215 1.59 -7.79 -22.87
CA PRO A 215 2.76 -7.20 -23.53
C PRO A 215 2.56 -5.80 -24.16
N ASP A 216 1.34 -5.22 -24.13
CA ASP A 216 0.98 -4.05 -24.94
C ASP A 216 1.83 -2.81 -24.65
N VAL A 217 2.02 -2.46 -23.37
CA VAL A 217 2.79 -1.26 -22.97
C VAL A 217 4.27 -1.60 -22.82
N LEU A 218 4.55 -2.67 -22.08
CA LEU A 218 5.90 -3.20 -21.87
C LEU A 218 5.92 -4.71 -22.12
N PRO A 219 7.02 -5.25 -22.69
CA PRO A 219 7.11 -6.68 -22.98
C PRO A 219 7.25 -7.53 -21.71
N HIS A 220 7.84 -6.97 -20.66
CA HIS A 220 8.03 -7.63 -19.38
C HIS A 220 7.87 -6.61 -18.24
N ALA A 221 7.17 -7.01 -17.18
CA ALA A 221 7.09 -6.24 -15.94
C ALA A 221 7.04 -7.22 -14.76
N ASP A 222 8.07 -7.21 -13.93
CA ASP A 222 8.07 -7.91 -12.64
C ASP A 222 8.14 -6.87 -11.50
N PRO A 223 6.98 -6.47 -10.93
CA PRO A 223 6.96 -5.52 -9.85
C PRO A 223 7.78 -6.04 -8.65
N THR A 224 8.76 -5.25 -8.23
CA THR A 224 9.56 -5.44 -7.01
C THR A 224 9.20 -4.45 -5.91
N VAL A 225 8.54 -3.35 -6.26
CA VAL A 225 8.09 -2.28 -5.37
C VAL A 225 6.57 -2.23 -5.34
N ASP A 226 6.00 -1.98 -4.16
CA ASP A 226 4.55 -1.83 -4.01
C ASP A 226 4.12 -0.42 -4.36
N VAL A 227 3.09 -0.31 -5.20
CA VAL A 227 2.55 0.96 -5.69
C VAL A 227 1.10 1.06 -5.25
N LYS A 228 0.74 2.23 -4.71
CA LYS A 228 -0.62 2.62 -4.38
C LYS A 228 -0.96 3.92 -5.05
N LEU A 229 -2.14 3.98 -5.65
CA LEU A 229 -2.62 5.15 -6.36
C LEU A 229 -3.76 5.79 -5.58
N TYR A 230 -3.66 7.10 -5.35
CA TYR A 230 -4.67 7.87 -4.65
C TYR A 230 -5.14 9.05 -5.50
N PHE A 231 -6.46 9.19 -5.66
CA PHE A 231 -7.06 10.45 -6.11
C PHE A 231 -7.75 11.09 -4.90
N GLY A 232 -7.28 12.26 -4.49
CA GLY A 232 -7.69 12.86 -3.22
C GLY A 232 -7.49 11.88 -2.05
N ARG A 233 -8.55 11.59 -1.29
CA ARG A 233 -8.52 10.66 -0.15
C ARG A 233 -8.84 9.21 -0.52
N ARG A 234 -9.17 8.93 -1.79
CA ARG A 234 -9.64 7.61 -2.23
C ARG A 234 -8.46 6.77 -2.72
N ASP A 235 -8.31 5.58 -2.15
CA ASP A 235 -7.41 4.53 -2.64
C ASP A 235 -8.05 3.84 -3.87
N ILE A 236 -7.26 3.67 -4.93
CA ILE A 236 -7.68 3.06 -6.18
C ILE A 236 -7.02 1.69 -6.30
N HIS A 237 -7.82 0.62 -6.39
CA HIS A 237 -7.27 -0.71 -6.57
C HIS A 237 -6.85 -0.93 -8.03
N PRO A 238 -5.90 -1.84 -8.28
CA PRO A 238 -5.47 -2.16 -9.64
C PRO A 238 -6.65 -2.61 -10.52
N GLY A 239 -6.91 -1.85 -11.59
CA GLY A 239 -7.99 -2.12 -12.54
C GLY A 239 -9.36 -1.57 -12.15
N ASP A 240 -9.47 -0.76 -11.11
CA ASP A 240 -10.72 -0.06 -10.78
C ASP A 240 -11.13 0.91 -11.89
N PHE A 241 -12.44 1.11 -12.05
CA PHE A 241 -12.96 2.19 -12.88
C PHE A 241 -12.94 3.51 -12.11
N VAL A 242 -12.30 4.52 -12.70
CA VAL A 242 -12.22 5.88 -12.18
C VAL A 242 -12.99 6.79 -13.13
N THR A 243 -13.83 7.66 -12.55
CA THR A 243 -14.59 8.65 -13.32
C THR A 243 -13.68 9.78 -13.75
N THR A 244 -13.99 10.40 -14.89
CA THR A 244 -13.14 11.43 -15.50
C THR A 244 -12.97 12.63 -14.56
N ARG A 245 -14.01 13.00 -13.81
CA ARG A 245 -13.92 14.05 -12.77
C ARG A 245 -12.94 13.73 -11.65
N VAL A 246 -12.83 12.47 -11.21
CA VAL A 246 -11.92 12.07 -10.13
C VAL A 246 -10.48 12.05 -10.61
N SER A 247 -10.25 11.61 -11.85
CA SER A 247 -8.93 11.61 -12.48
C SER A 247 -8.56 12.94 -13.15
N ALA A 248 -9.41 13.97 -13.05
CA ALA A 248 -9.12 15.31 -13.55
C ALA A 248 -7.99 16.00 -12.76
N ASP A 249 -7.89 15.65 -11.48
CA ASP A 249 -6.84 16.15 -10.59
C ASP A 249 -5.62 15.22 -10.58
N MET A 250 -4.46 15.79 -10.25
CA MET A 250 -3.21 15.06 -10.14
C MET A 250 -3.29 13.95 -9.06
N PRO A 251 -2.91 12.69 -9.37
CA PRO A 251 -2.87 11.63 -8.39
C PRO A 251 -1.69 11.75 -7.42
N ARG A 252 -1.77 10.99 -6.34
CA ARG A 252 -0.71 10.85 -5.33
C ARG A 252 -0.30 9.40 -5.27
N LEU A 253 1.00 9.14 -5.19
CA LEU A 253 1.55 7.79 -5.24
C LEU A 253 2.15 7.40 -3.90
N GLY A 254 1.78 6.21 -3.42
CA GLY A 254 2.47 5.52 -2.34
C GLY A 254 3.38 4.44 -2.94
N ILE A 255 4.68 4.66 -2.93
CA ILE A 255 5.71 3.80 -3.49
C ILE A 255 6.53 3.23 -2.33
N GLN A 256 6.34 1.95 -2.02
CA GLN A 256 7.07 1.29 -0.93
C GLN A 256 8.19 0.42 -1.49
N SER A 257 9.43 0.89 -1.36
CA SER A 257 10.63 0.07 -1.62
C SER A 257 10.89 -0.88 -0.46
N PHE A 258 11.28 -2.13 -0.77
CA PHE A 258 11.69 -3.13 0.23
C PHE A 258 13.22 -3.28 0.31
N GLU A 259 13.95 -2.69 -0.63
CA GLU A 259 15.41 -2.67 -0.63
C GLU A 259 15.90 -1.46 0.19
N LYS A 260 17.11 -1.58 0.75
CA LYS A 260 17.74 -0.47 1.45
C LYS A 260 18.29 0.53 0.44
N GLY A 261 18.14 1.82 0.75
CA GLY A 261 18.79 2.90 0.02
C GLY A 261 17.80 3.75 -0.75
N GLU A 262 18.33 4.79 -1.37
CA GLU A 262 17.56 5.71 -2.21
C GLU A 262 17.70 5.31 -3.67
N LYS A 263 16.62 5.50 -4.43
CA LYS A 263 16.59 5.25 -5.86
C LYS A 263 15.98 6.45 -6.59
N LEU A 264 16.56 6.86 -7.70
CA LEU A 264 15.97 7.75 -8.67
C LEU A 264 15.11 6.94 -9.63
N VAL A 265 13.86 7.36 -9.76
CA VAL A 265 12.89 6.71 -10.63
C VAL A 265 12.27 7.68 -11.61
N THR A 266 11.87 7.11 -12.75
CA THR A 266 11.02 7.73 -13.75
C THR A 266 9.61 7.17 -13.59
N ILE A 267 8.61 8.05 -13.49
CA ILE A 267 7.20 7.70 -13.34
C ILE A 267 6.47 8.09 -14.63
N ALA A 268 5.77 7.13 -15.23
CA ALA A 268 5.01 7.33 -16.47
C ALA A 268 3.57 6.84 -16.32
N PHE A 269 2.61 7.63 -16.79
CA PHE A 269 1.21 7.26 -16.96
C PHE A 269 0.90 7.19 -18.44
N ILE A 270 0.40 6.04 -18.90
CA ILE A 270 0.24 5.74 -20.32
C ILE A 270 -1.11 5.09 -20.57
N ASP A 271 -1.81 5.61 -21.55
CA ASP A 271 -3.05 5.09 -22.10
C ASP A 271 -2.74 4.45 -23.47
N PRO A 272 -2.79 3.12 -23.61
CA PRO A 272 -2.53 2.42 -24.87
C PRO A 272 -3.78 2.25 -25.74
N ASP A 273 -4.94 2.75 -25.31
CA ASP A 273 -6.24 2.47 -25.92
C ASP A 273 -6.85 3.71 -26.60
N VAL A 274 -6.03 4.64 -27.09
CA VAL A 274 -6.53 5.82 -27.79
C VAL A 274 -6.97 5.44 -29.20
N PRO A 275 -8.25 5.60 -29.57
CA PRO A 275 -8.74 5.12 -30.85
C PRO A 275 -8.19 5.96 -32.01
N ASN A 276 -7.59 5.30 -33.00
CA ASN A 276 -7.18 5.89 -34.27
C ASN A 276 -8.06 5.35 -35.40
N ALA A 277 -9.00 6.17 -35.86
CA ALA A 277 -9.97 5.80 -36.89
C ALA A 277 -9.33 5.60 -38.27
N GLU A 278 -8.25 6.33 -38.58
CA GLU A 278 -7.57 6.26 -39.88
C GLU A 278 -6.79 4.95 -40.02
N ALA A 279 -6.12 4.52 -38.95
CA ALA A 279 -5.35 3.28 -38.91
C ALA A 279 -6.18 2.02 -38.58
N ASP A 280 -7.48 2.17 -38.29
CA ASP A 280 -8.37 1.11 -37.77
C ASP A 280 -7.73 0.37 -36.56
N GLY A 281 -7.19 1.14 -35.62
CA GLY A 281 -6.37 0.64 -34.52
C GLY A 281 -6.36 1.53 -33.27
N PHE A 282 -5.40 1.28 -32.38
CA PHE A 282 -5.19 2.06 -31.16
C PHE A 282 -3.77 2.63 -31.13
N ASP A 283 -3.66 3.85 -30.61
CA ASP A 283 -2.42 4.55 -30.34
C ASP A 283 -2.19 4.75 -28.84
N TYR A 284 -0.97 5.17 -28.51
CA TYR A 284 -0.55 5.44 -27.15
C TYR A 284 -0.63 6.92 -26.84
N ARG A 285 -0.99 7.26 -25.62
CA ARG A 285 -0.94 8.62 -25.09
C ARG A 285 -0.32 8.63 -23.72
N CYS A 286 0.64 9.53 -23.51
CA CYS A 286 1.27 9.73 -22.23
C CYS A 286 0.51 10.80 -21.43
N ASN A 287 -0.20 10.38 -20.39
CA ASN A 287 -0.91 11.31 -19.52
C ASN A 287 0.05 12.11 -18.63
N PHE A 288 1.15 11.51 -18.21
CA PHE A 288 2.13 12.13 -17.32
C PHE A 288 3.49 11.46 -17.42
N LEU A 289 4.56 12.25 -17.41
CA LEU A 289 5.93 11.77 -17.39
C LEU A 289 6.78 12.65 -16.48
N ALA A 290 7.39 12.04 -15.48
CA ALA A 290 8.35 12.70 -14.61
C ALA A 290 9.59 11.83 -14.38
N ILE A 291 10.74 12.47 -14.24
CA ILE A 291 12.06 11.86 -14.11
C ILE A 291 12.74 12.32 -12.81
N ASN A 292 13.79 11.61 -12.41
CA ASN A 292 14.68 11.99 -11.31
C ASN A 292 13.94 12.16 -9.97
N ILE A 293 12.97 11.27 -9.71
CA ILE A 293 12.20 11.29 -8.46
C ILE A 293 12.92 10.39 -7.46
N PRO A 294 13.44 10.92 -6.34
CA PRO A 294 14.02 10.10 -5.30
C PRO A 294 12.93 9.36 -4.53
N ILE A 295 13.06 8.04 -4.45
CA ILE A 295 12.27 7.18 -3.59
C ILE A 295 13.18 6.49 -2.58
N SER A 296 12.65 6.21 -1.40
CA SER A 296 13.37 5.52 -0.32
C SER A 296 12.46 4.50 0.35
N HIS A 297 13.05 3.59 1.12
CA HIS A 297 12.29 2.69 1.99
C HIS A 297 11.56 3.43 3.12
N VAL A 298 12.02 4.64 3.49
CA VAL A 298 11.38 5.50 4.52
C VAL A 298 10.37 6.48 3.89
N SER A 299 10.78 7.21 2.86
CA SER A 299 9.93 8.19 2.18
C SER A 299 9.15 7.51 1.06
N THR A 300 7.97 7.01 1.42
CA THR A 300 7.12 6.22 0.51
C THR A 300 6.12 7.06 -0.26
N TYR A 301 5.89 8.31 0.15
CA TYR A 301 4.84 9.13 -0.43
C TYR A 301 5.41 10.12 -1.43
N VAL A 302 4.91 10.08 -2.66
CA VAL A 302 5.27 11.00 -3.74
C VAL A 302 4.03 11.80 -4.13
N ALA A 303 4.09 13.10 -3.82
CA ALA A 303 3.08 14.08 -4.19
C ALA A 303 3.46 14.65 -5.58
N LEU A 304 2.80 14.15 -6.62
CA LEU A 304 3.13 14.51 -8.02
C LEU A 304 2.84 15.99 -8.34
N ASP A 305 1.95 16.61 -7.57
CA ASP A 305 1.59 18.03 -7.62
C ASP A 305 2.72 18.95 -7.13
N LYS A 306 3.64 18.44 -6.32
CA LYS A 306 4.74 19.20 -5.70
C LYS A 306 6.10 18.96 -6.34
N LEU A 307 6.13 18.29 -7.49
CA LEU A 307 7.36 18.03 -8.20
C LEU A 307 7.92 19.33 -8.79
N SER A 308 9.25 19.42 -8.83
CA SER A 308 9.94 20.56 -9.46
C SER A 308 9.75 20.54 -10.97
N GLU A 309 9.80 21.71 -11.60
CA GLU A 309 9.70 21.82 -13.07
C GLU A 309 10.80 21.02 -13.78
N SER A 310 12.00 20.96 -13.19
CA SER A 310 13.11 20.14 -13.71
C SER A 310 12.81 18.64 -13.76
N GLN A 311 11.88 18.14 -12.93
CA GLN A 311 11.51 16.72 -12.88
C GLN A 311 10.34 16.40 -13.80
N VAL A 312 9.46 17.35 -14.07
CA VAL A 312 8.26 17.13 -14.88
C VAL A 312 8.58 17.32 -16.36
N VAL A 313 8.55 16.22 -17.12
CA VAL A 313 8.76 16.24 -18.58
C VAL A 313 7.43 16.53 -19.28
N LEU A 314 6.40 15.74 -18.99
CA LEU A 314 5.04 15.95 -19.49
C LEU A 314 4.09 16.19 -18.31
N PRO A 315 3.44 17.36 -18.23
CA PRO A 315 2.52 17.66 -17.14
C PRO A 315 1.28 16.78 -17.21
N TRP A 316 0.56 16.70 -16.09
CA TRP A 316 -0.63 15.86 -15.98
C TRP A 316 -1.69 16.26 -16.98
N TYR A 317 -2.15 15.25 -17.71
CA TYR A 317 -3.23 15.36 -18.64
C TYR A 317 -4.32 14.36 -18.25
N PRO A 318 -5.51 14.83 -17.86
CA PRO A 318 -6.59 13.99 -17.41
C PRO A 318 -6.88 12.86 -18.39
N PRO A 319 -6.94 11.60 -17.94
CA PRO A 319 -7.35 10.51 -18.82
C PRO A 319 -8.84 10.63 -19.11
N TYR A 320 -9.18 10.45 -20.39
CA TYR A 320 -10.55 10.43 -20.88
C TYR A 320 -10.69 9.37 -21.97
N ALA A 321 -11.91 8.87 -22.12
CA ALA A 321 -12.31 7.97 -23.19
C ALA A 321 -13.43 8.66 -23.97
N LEU A 322 -13.40 8.56 -25.30
CA LEU A 322 -14.41 9.17 -26.17
C LEU A 322 -15.72 8.37 -26.13
N LYS A 323 -16.83 9.03 -26.49
CA LYS A 323 -18.13 8.37 -26.44
C LYS A 323 -18.17 7.21 -27.42
N GLY A 324 -18.61 6.05 -26.95
CA GLY A 324 -18.71 4.83 -27.75
C GLY A 324 -17.40 4.07 -27.99
N SER A 325 -16.24 4.61 -27.58
CA SER A 325 -15.02 3.80 -27.47
C SER A 325 -15.13 2.82 -26.30
N PRO A 326 -14.35 1.71 -26.31
CA PRO A 326 -14.17 0.87 -25.13
C PRO A 326 -13.61 1.65 -23.93
N TYR A 327 -13.47 0.99 -22.77
CA TYR A 327 -12.74 1.60 -21.67
C TYR A 327 -11.24 1.72 -22.03
N HIS A 328 -10.59 2.75 -21.50
CA HIS A 328 -9.17 2.99 -21.66
C HIS A 328 -8.40 2.50 -20.42
N ARG A 329 -7.26 1.84 -20.61
CA ARG A 329 -6.39 1.32 -19.54
C ARG A 329 -5.27 2.32 -19.25
N VAL A 330 -5.40 3.11 -18.19
CA VAL A 330 -4.31 3.99 -17.76
C VAL A 330 -3.33 3.20 -16.92
N SER A 331 -2.19 2.89 -17.51
CA SER A 331 -1.10 2.12 -16.91
C SER A 331 -0.07 3.05 -16.28
N VAL A 332 0.28 2.80 -15.03
CA VAL A 332 1.29 3.53 -14.28
C VAL A 332 2.53 2.66 -14.14
N PHE A 333 3.67 3.16 -14.60
CA PHE A 333 4.95 2.47 -14.47
C PHE A 333 5.94 3.31 -13.69
N ILE A 334 6.67 2.63 -12.80
CA ILE A 334 7.79 3.19 -12.05
C ILE A 334 9.03 2.44 -12.52
N MET A 335 9.98 3.16 -13.10
CA MET A 335 11.17 2.60 -13.67
C MET A 335 12.40 3.17 -12.96
N GLU A 336 13.27 2.29 -12.46
CA GLU A 336 14.53 2.65 -11.84
C GLU A 336 15.51 3.15 -12.90
N GLN A 337 16.15 4.28 -12.61
CA GLN A 337 17.19 4.85 -13.46
C GLN A 337 18.50 4.10 -13.23
N LYS A 338 19.22 3.84 -14.33
CA LYS A 338 20.47 3.11 -14.30
C LYS A 338 21.51 3.86 -13.43
N ASP A 339 22.20 3.10 -12.58
CA ASP A 339 23.31 3.58 -11.73
C ASP A 339 22.96 4.78 -10.85
N GLN A 340 21.68 5.04 -10.58
CA GLN A 340 21.22 6.23 -9.85
C GLN A 340 21.66 7.55 -10.51
N ALA A 341 21.90 7.52 -11.82
CA ALA A 341 22.31 8.68 -12.58
C ALA A 341 21.08 9.51 -12.98
N PRO A 342 21.06 10.82 -12.67
CA PRO A 342 19.95 11.69 -13.09
C PRO A 342 19.92 11.81 -14.62
N LEU A 343 18.73 11.78 -15.17
CA LEU A 343 18.49 12.02 -16.59
C LEU A 343 18.39 13.52 -16.87
N ASP A 344 18.89 13.93 -18.04
CA ASP A 344 18.66 15.27 -18.54
C ASP A 344 17.21 15.44 -19.02
N ARG A 345 16.51 16.43 -18.45
CA ARG A 345 15.10 16.71 -18.75
C ARG A 345 14.91 17.08 -20.21
N ASP A 346 15.75 17.94 -20.74
CA ASP A 346 15.55 18.51 -22.08
C ASP A 346 15.80 17.45 -23.14
N ALA A 347 16.80 16.59 -22.95
CA ALA A 347 17.06 15.44 -23.80
C ALA A 347 15.89 14.42 -23.80
N VAL A 348 15.20 14.24 -22.67
CA VAL A 348 14.01 13.38 -22.60
C VAL A 348 12.82 14.07 -23.25
N ALA A 349 12.57 15.35 -22.94
CA ALA A 349 11.47 16.14 -23.46
C ALA A 349 11.50 16.25 -24.99
N ALA A 350 12.68 16.43 -25.59
CA ALA A 350 12.87 16.51 -27.04
C ALA A 350 12.39 15.28 -27.81
N LYS A 351 12.18 14.15 -27.14
CA LYS A 351 11.72 12.89 -27.74
C LYS A 351 10.53 12.27 -27.02
N ALA A 352 9.91 13.02 -26.11
CA ALA A 352 8.76 12.59 -25.32
C ALA A 352 7.54 13.42 -25.75
N GLU A 353 6.96 13.06 -26.90
CA GLU A 353 5.69 13.61 -27.33
C GLU A 353 4.54 13.03 -26.51
N ARG A 354 3.43 13.76 -26.39
CA ARG A 354 2.28 13.28 -25.62
C ARG A 354 1.56 12.14 -26.34
N GLU A 355 1.29 12.32 -27.62
CA GLU A 355 0.66 11.31 -28.48
C GLU A 355 1.75 10.41 -29.09
N GLY A 356 1.44 9.12 -29.28
CA GLY A 356 2.35 8.14 -29.88
C GLY A 356 3.51 7.66 -29.00
N LEU A 357 3.64 8.13 -27.74
CA LEU A 357 4.76 7.75 -26.88
C LEU A 357 4.74 6.28 -26.49
N ARG A 358 5.70 5.52 -27.00
CA ARG A 358 5.91 4.11 -26.63
C ARG A 358 6.86 3.99 -25.45
N LEU A 359 6.38 3.45 -24.33
CA LEU A 359 7.20 3.28 -23.12
C LEU A 359 8.45 2.42 -23.38
N ARG A 360 8.31 1.37 -24.18
CA ARG A 360 9.42 0.49 -24.59
C ARG A 360 10.59 1.26 -25.20
N SER A 361 10.31 2.30 -25.99
CA SER A 361 11.36 3.12 -26.61
C SER A 361 12.11 3.96 -25.57
N LEU A 362 11.40 4.45 -24.56
CA LEU A 362 11.97 5.21 -23.46
C LEU A 362 12.78 4.31 -22.51
N GLU A 363 12.27 3.11 -22.21
CA GLU A 363 12.96 2.06 -21.44
C GLU A 363 14.32 1.73 -22.07
N THR A 364 14.35 1.35 -23.35
CA THR A 364 15.58 0.95 -24.04
C THR A 364 16.58 2.11 -24.17
N ARG A 365 16.08 3.32 -24.48
CA ARG A 365 16.94 4.49 -24.70
C ARG A 365 17.72 4.90 -23.44
N HIS A 366 17.05 4.87 -22.29
CA HIS A 366 17.62 5.31 -21.02
C HIS A 366 18.00 4.13 -20.10
N GLN A 367 17.93 2.89 -20.62
CA GLN A 367 18.23 1.65 -19.89
C GLN A 367 17.48 1.57 -18.56
N LEU A 368 16.21 1.96 -18.57
CA LEU A 368 15.39 1.97 -17.37
C LEU A 368 14.93 0.56 -17.03
N LYS A 369 14.78 0.29 -15.74
CA LYS A 369 14.29 -1.01 -15.27
C LYS A 369 12.89 -0.86 -14.67
N PRO A 370 11.84 -1.46 -15.23
CA PRO A 370 10.50 -1.41 -14.63
C PRO A 370 10.49 -2.17 -13.29
N ILE A 371 10.30 -1.44 -12.19
CA ILE A 371 10.31 -1.98 -10.81
C ILE A 371 8.94 -1.92 -10.13
N GLY A 372 8.05 -1.07 -10.62
CA GLY A 372 6.71 -0.90 -10.08
C GLY A 372 5.69 -0.71 -11.19
N ALA A 373 4.48 -1.18 -10.94
CA ALA A 373 3.35 -1.00 -11.84
C ALA A 373 2.06 -0.79 -11.05
N HIS A 374 1.14 -0.03 -11.62
CA HIS A 374 -0.26 0.07 -11.20
C HIS A 374 -1.10 0.32 -12.45
N LEU A 375 -2.42 0.15 -12.37
CA LEU A 375 -3.30 0.54 -13.46
C LEU A 375 -4.69 0.88 -12.94
N PHE A 376 -5.42 1.69 -13.69
CA PHE A 376 -6.85 1.92 -13.51
C PHE A 376 -7.50 2.09 -14.89
N ARG A 377 -8.83 2.08 -14.93
CA ARG A 377 -9.58 2.19 -16.17
C ARG A 377 -10.46 3.43 -16.15
N THR A 378 -10.59 4.07 -17.29
CA THR A 378 -11.54 5.16 -17.51
C THR A 378 -12.47 4.81 -18.67
N LYS A 379 -13.66 5.38 -18.67
CA LYS A 379 -14.65 5.21 -19.75
C LYS A 379 -15.46 6.50 -19.84
N TRP A 380 -16.13 6.71 -20.97
CA TRP A 380 -17.06 7.83 -21.10
C TRP A 380 -18.09 7.80 -19.96
N ASP A 381 -18.22 8.93 -19.27
CA ASP A 381 -19.19 9.17 -18.22
C ASP A 381 -19.85 10.56 -18.39
N GLU A 382 -20.86 10.85 -17.56
CA GLU A 382 -21.60 12.12 -17.60
C GLU A 382 -20.71 13.35 -17.32
N THR A 383 -19.55 13.15 -16.66
CA THR A 383 -18.62 14.23 -16.32
C THR A 383 -17.54 14.46 -17.36
N THR A 384 -17.41 13.56 -18.34
CA THR A 384 -16.30 13.55 -19.29
C THR A 384 -16.34 14.77 -20.18
N GLU A 385 -17.52 15.11 -20.72
CA GLU A 385 -17.75 16.31 -21.52
C GLU A 385 -17.36 17.59 -20.77
N ALA A 386 -17.82 17.74 -19.52
CA ALA A 386 -17.48 18.91 -18.71
C ALA A 386 -15.96 19.04 -18.48
N VAL A 387 -15.28 17.94 -18.13
CA VAL A 387 -13.82 17.95 -17.90
C VAL A 387 -13.06 18.22 -19.20
N MET A 388 -13.50 17.67 -20.33
CA MET A 388 -12.88 17.94 -21.63
C MET A 388 -13.01 19.41 -22.00
N ASN A 389 -14.19 20.01 -21.84
CA ASN A 389 -14.42 21.43 -22.09
C ASN A 389 -13.61 22.33 -21.14
N GLU A 390 -13.59 22.01 -19.83
CA GLU A 390 -12.78 22.74 -18.83
C GLU A 390 -11.27 22.71 -19.14
N ARG A 391 -10.79 21.63 -19.76
CA ARG A 391 -9.37 21.41 -20.06
C ARG A 391 -9.00 21.68 -21.52
N GLY A 392 -9.94 22.13 -22.34
CA GLY A 392 -9.71 22.43 -23.77
C GLY A 392 -9.36 21.19 -24.60
N ILE A 393 -9.93 20.04 -24.26
CA ILE A 393 -9.68 18.76 -24.94
C ILE A 393 -10.68 18.59 -26.08
N GLU A 394 -10.18 18.36 -27.29
CA GLU A 394 -11.00 18.14 -28.48
C GLU A 394 -11.60 16.71 -28.53
N GLY A 395 -12.69 16.56 -29.29
CA GLY A 395 -13.32 15.25 -29.56
C GLY A 395 -14.61 14.95 -28.79
N VAL A 396 -15.13 15.90 -28.00
CA VAL A 396 -16.43 15.75 -27.30
C VAL A 396 -17.57 15.44 -28.27
N ASP A 397 -17.55 16.06 -29.45
CA ASP A 397 -18.59 15.91 -30.49
C ASP A 397 -18.46 14.62 -31.31
N VAL A 398 -17.48 13.76 -31.02
CA VAL A 398 -17.21 12.52 -31.76
C VAL A 398 -17.75 11.31 -30.99
N GLU A 399 -18.59 10.52 -31.66
CA GLU A 399 -19.09 9.25 -31.13
C GLU A 399 -18.63 8.08 -32.01
N PHE A 400 -17.95 7.12 -31.41
CA PHE A 400 -17.60 5.86 -32.06
C PHE A 400 -18.77 4.88 -32.03
N ARG A 401 -19.03 4.25 -33.17
CA ARG A 401 -20.00 3.15 -33.27
C ARG A 401 -19.31 1.90 -33.80
N ARG A 402 -19.84 0.75 -33.41
CA ARG A 402 -19.33 -0.53 -33.91
C ARG A 402 -19.48 -0.58 -35.43
N LYS A 403 -18.38 -0.85 -36.12
CA LYS A 403 -18.35 -1.09 -37.56
C LYS A 403 -19.31 -2.23 -37.88
N ARG A 404 -20.31 -1.95 -38.73
CA ARG A 404 -21.26 -2.97 -39.17
C ARG A 404 -20.53 -3.93 -40.11
N VAL A 405 -20.55 -5.21 -39.79
CA VAL A 405 -20.01 -6.25 -40.69
C VAL A 405 -21.08 -6.56 -41.73
N GLU A 406 -20.79 -6.24 -42.99
CA GLU A 406 -21.66 -6.63 -44.10
C GLU A 406 -21.55 -8.14 -44.33
N PRO A 407 -22.67 -8.86 -44.53
CA PRO A 407 -22.63 -10.28 -44.79
C PRO A 407 -21.88 -10.53 -46.10
N LEU A 408 -21.01 -11.55 -46.10
CA LEU A 408 -20.34 -11.98 -47.33
C LEU A 408 -21.39 -12.31 -48.39
N PRO A 409 -21.14 -11.96 -49.67
CA PRO A 409 -22.09 -12.21 -50.75
C PRO A 409 -22.46 -13.69 -50.80
N TYR A 410 -23.77 -13.96 -50.90
CA TYR A 410 -24.31 -15.32 -50.89
C TYR A 410 -23.82 -16.11 -52.11
N LYS A 411 -22.86 -17.04 -51.90
CA LYS A 411 -22.46 -18.00 -52.93
C LYS A 411 -23.55 -19.08 -53.04
N ARG A 412 -24.48 -18.92 -53.98
CA ARG A 412 -25.33 -20.05 -54.42
C ARG A 412 -24.42 -21.14 -54.96
N ARG A 413 -24.49 -22.33 -54.37
CA ARG A 413 -23.93 -23.55 -54.97
C ARG A 413 -24.77 -23.80 -56.22
N ASN A 414 -24.23 -23.57 -57.42
CA ASN A 414 -24.92 -23.94 -58.66
C ASN A 414 -25.08 -25.47 -58.65
N PRO A 415 -26.29 -26.02 -58.46
CA PRO A 415 -26.47 -27.45 -58.59
C PRO A 415 -26.27 -27.81 -60.07
N SER A 416 -25.80 -29.02 -60.33
CA SER A 416 -25.57 -29.55 -61.69
C SER A 416 -26.82 -29.54 -62.58
N SER A 417 -28.00 -29.23 -62.03
CA SER A 417 -29.27 -29.08 -62.75
C SER A 417 -29.44 -27.74 -63.48
N PHE A 418 -28.48 -26.82 -63.38
CA PHE A 418 -28.47 -25.53 -64.10
C PHE A 418 -27.44 -25.50 -65.26
N ARG A 419 -26.93 -26.65 -65.71
CA ARG A 419 -26.09 -26.76 -66.92
C ARG A 419 -26.87 -27.33 -68.09
#